data_AF-A0A3B0PPG6-F1
#
_entry.id   AF-A0A3B0PPG6-F1
#
_cell.length_a   1.000
_cell.length_b   1.000
_cell.length_c   1.000
_cell.angle_alpha   90.00
_cell.angle_beta   90.00
_cell.angle_gamma   90.00
#
_symmetry.space_group_name_H-M   'P 1'
#
loop_
_entity.id
_entity.type
_entity.pdbx_description
1 polymer ?
#
loop_
_entity_poly.entity_id
_entity_poly.type
_entity_poly.pdbx_seq_one_letter_code
_entity_poly.pdbx_strand_id
1 'polypeptide(L)' 'MNAEAKPFKEFVYRYSKNFAGVFGFILLVVLILLALIIPFTTLDPEVTDVNNRYLTFNITDSNGVHHILGTDHLGRDLW' A
#
# COMPACT_ATOMS: atom_id res chain seq x y z
N MET A 1 -25.48 -40.02 -8.04
CA MET A 1 -25.83 -38.58 -7.93
C MET A 1 -24.55 -37.78 -8.11
N ASN A 2 -24.37 -37.17 -9.27
CA ASN A 2 -23.23 -36.30 -9.52
C ASN A 2 -23.50 -34.99 -8.77
N ALA A 3 -22.66 -34.68 -7.77
CA ALA A 3 -22.72 -33.38 -7.11
C ALA A 3 -22.50 -32.31 -8.18
N GLU A 4 -23.48 -31.42 -8.40
CA GLU A 4 -23.33 -30.29 -9.30
C GLU A 4 -22.05 -29.53 -8.95
N ALA A 5 -21.09 -29.54 -9.86
CA ALA A 5 -19.86 -28.78 -9.71
C ALA A 5 -20.24 -27.31 -9.62
N LYS A 6 -20.05 -26.69 -8.45
CA LYS A 6 -20.32 -25.25 -8.24
C LYS A 6 -19.42 -24.46 -9.19
N PRO A 7 -19.94 -23.83 -10.27
CA PRO A 7 -19.10 -23.31 -11.35
C PRO A 7 -18.09 -22.27 -10.87
N PHE A 8 -18.49 -21.44 -9.89
CA PHE A 8 -17.62 -20.45 -9.26
C PHE A 8 -16.43 -21.07 -8.51
N LYS A 9 -16.68 -22.17 -7.77
CA LYS A 9 -15.61 -22.87 -7.04
C LYS A 9 -14.56 -23.42 -8.00
N GLU A 10 -15.00 -23.95 -9.13
CA GLU A 10 -14.10 -24.49 -10.15
C GLU A 10 -13.34 -23.39 -10.90
N PHE A 11 -13.97 -22.26 -11.18
CA PHE A 11 -13.29 -21.08 -11.70
C PHE A 11 -12.17 -20.61 -10.75
N VAL A 12 -12.48 -20.42 -9.46
CA VAL A 12 -11.48 -19.99 -8.46
C VAL A 12 -10.34 -21.00 -8.37
N TYR A 13 -10.64 -22.30 -8.35
CA TYR A 13 -9.62 -23.35 -8.30
C TYR A 13 -8.69 -23.35 -9.52
N ARG A 14 -9.23 -23.11 -10.73
CA ARG A 14 -8.43 -23.03 -11.95
C ARG A 14 -7.61 -21.75 -11.99
N TYR A 15 -8.21 -20.63 -11.59
CA TYR A 15 -7.53 -19.34 -11.52
C TYR A 15 -6.37 -19.36 -10.52
N SER A 16 -6.56 -19.97 -9.34
CA SER A 16 -5.55 -20.04 -8.29
C SER A 16 -4.29 -20.82 -8.68
N LYS A 17 -4.34 -21.61 -9.77
CA LYS A 17 -3.17 -22.31 -10.30
C LYS A 17 -2.31 -21.47 -11.25
N ASN A 18 -2.77 -20.29 -11.67
CA ASN A 18 -1.99 -19.38 -12.51
C ASN A 18 -1.25 -18.36 -11.64
N PHE A 19 0.07 -18.55 -11.45
CA PHE A 19 0.89 -17.67 -10.60
C PHE A 19 0.77 -16.19 -10.99
N ALA A 20 0.88 -15.85 -12.28
CA ALA A 20 0.80 -14.47 -12.75
C ALA A 20 -0.57 -13.85 -12.49
N GLY A 21 -1.64 -14.64 -12.69
CA GLY A 21 -3.01 -14.21 -12.38
C GLY A 21 -3.18 -13.91 -10.89
N VAL A 22 -2.82 -14.87 -10.04
CA VAL A 22 -2.93 -14.72 -8.58
C VAL A 22 -2.08 -13.55 -8.07
N PHE A 23 -0.83 -13.42 -8.53
CA PHE A 23 0.03 -12.31 -8.15
C PHE A 23 -0.57 -10.97 -8.55
N GLY A 24 -1.04 -10.83 -9.79
CA GLY A 24 -1.66 -9.60 -10.28
C GLY A 24 -2.92 -9.22 -9.49
N PHE A 25 -3.77 -10.21 -9.15
CA PHE A 25 -4.94 -9.97 -8.32
C PHE A 25 -4.57 -9.53 -6.89
N ILE A 26 -3.61 -10.20 -6.25
CA ILE A 26 -3.12 -9.82 -4.91
C ILE A 26 -2.53 -8.41 -4.94
N LEU A 27 -1.69 -8.10 -5.93
CA LEU A 27 -1.11 -6.77 -6.09
C LEU A 27 -2.21 -5.69 -6.22
N LEU A 28 -3.22 -5.94 -7.05
CA LEU A 28 -4.35 -5.03 -7.22
C LEU A 28 -5.11 -4.82 -5.90
N VAL A 29 -5.40 -5.90 -5.16
CA VAL A 29 -6.06 -5.81 -3.85
C VAL A 29 -5.22 -4.99 -2.88
N VAL A 30 -3.90 -5.21 -2.84
CA VAL A 30 -2.99 -4.44 -1.99
C VAL A 30 -3.01 -2.95 -2.36
N LEU A 31 -2.97 -2.60 -3.66
CA LEU A 31 -3.04 -1.20 -4.10
C LEU A 31 -4.36 -0.53 -3.69
N ILE A 32 -5.49 -1.23 -3.80
CA ILE A 32 -6.79 -0.72 -3.36
C ILE A 32 -6.79 -0.49 -1.85
N LEU A 33 -6.27 -1.43 -1.06
CA LEU A 33 -6.18 -1.29 0.39
C LEU A 33 -5.28 -0.10 0.78
N LEU A 34 -4.12 0.05 0.13
CA LEU A 34 -3.23 1.18 0.36
C LEU A 34 -3.90 2.52 0.02
N ALA A 35 -4.60 2.61 -1.11
CA ALA A 35 -5.32 3.83 -1.50
C ALA A 35 -6.41 4.23 -0.48
N LEU A 36 -7.01 3.25 0.21
CA LEU A 36 -7.99 3.51 1.27
C LEU A 36 -7.33 3.88 2.60
N ILE A 37 -6.12 3.40 2.91
CA ILE A 37 -5.47 3.59 4.22
C ILE A 37 -4.56 4.82 4.25
N ILE A 38 -3.80 5.07 3.18
CA ILE A 38 -2.80 6.15 3.10
C ILE A 38 -3.38 7.52 3.49
N PRO A 39 -4.57 7.96 3.01
CA PRO A 39 -5.13 9.26 3.38
C PRO A 39 -5.35 9.48 4.88
N PHE A 40 -5.44 8.41 5.67
CA PHE A 40 -5.63 8.49 7.13
C PHE A 40 -4.32 8.48 7.93
N THR A 41 -3.20 8.23 7.26
CA THR A 41 -1.90 8.01 7.90
C THR A 41 -0.77 8.85 7.30
N THR A 42 -0.97 9.41 6.09
CA THR A 42 -0.10 10.40 5.47
C THR A 42 -0.33 11.79 6.05
N LEU A 43 0.71 12.61 6.01
CA LEU A 43 0.66 14.02 6.35
C LEU A 43 0.21 14.87 5.16
N ASP A 44 0.00 16.17 5.37
CA ASP A 44 -0.37 17.08 4.28
C ASP A 44 0.75 17.17 3.22
N PRO A 45 0.51 16.72 1.96
CA PRO A 45 1.52 16.68 0.92
C PRO A 45 1.89 18.07 0.36
N GLU A 46 1.14 19.12 0.71
CA GLU A 46 1.43 20.50 0.31
C GLU A 46 2.38 21.20 1.30
N VAL A 47 2.53 20.66 2.52
CA VAL A 47 3.41 21.21 3.55
C VAL A 47 4.84 20.77 3.33
N THR A 48 5.76 21.74 3.18
CA THR A 48 7.20 21.49 2.97
C THR A 48 8.02 21.95 4.18
N ASP A 49 9.02 21.15 4.58
CA ASP A 49 9.97 21.50 5.64
C ASP A 49 11.42 21.24 5.22
N VAL A 50 12.07 22.31 4.76
CA VAL A 50 13.45 22.26 4.24
C VAL A 50 14.48 21.82 5.30
N ASN A 51 14.18 21.96 6.59
CA ASN A 51 15.07 21.57 7.69
C ASN A 51 15.03 20.06 7.95
N ASN A 52 13.90 19.42 7.65
CA ASN A 52 13.66 17.99 7.86
C ASN A 52 13.67 17.22 6.53
N ARG A 53 14.65 17.50 5.66
CA ARG A 53 14.83 16.80 4.37
C ARG A 53 15.64 15.53 4.51
N TYR A 54 15.38 14.56 3.63
CA TYR A 54 16.12 13.29 3.54
C TYR A 54 16.18 12.50 4.87
N LEU A 55 15.17 12.67 5.72
CA LEU A 55 14.98 11.81 6.88
C LEU A 55 14.78 10.36 6.42
N THR A 56 15.36 9.43 7.18
CA THR A 56 15.31 7.99 6.89
C THR A 56 13.98 7.37 7.34
N PHE A 57 13.84 6.06 7.14
CA PHE A 57 12.66 5.30 7.55
C PHE A 57 12.41 5.38 9.07
N ASN A 58 11.13 5.43 9.45
CA ASN A 58 10.63 5.30 10.82
C ASN A 58 11.34 6.22 11.84
N ILE A 59 11.35 7.52 11.55
CA ILE A 59 12.01 8.55 12.37
C ILE A 59 11.03 9.66 12.75
N THR A 60 11.28 10.29 13.89
CA THR A 60 10.56 11.50 14.32
C THR A 60 11.40 12.72 13.96
N ASP A 61 10.78 13.70 13.32
CA ASP A 61 11.43 14.95 12.92
C ASP A 61 11.68 15.88 14.13
N SER A 62 12.28 17.04 13.86
CA SER A 62 12.54 18.06 14.89
C SER A 62 11.28 18.71 15.48
N ASN A 63 10.13 18.57 14.80
CA ASN A 63 8.84 19.09 15.23
C ASN A 63 8.02 18.05 16.03
N GLY A 64 8.55 16.83 16.22
CA GLY A 64 7.87 15.75 16.92
C GLY A 64 6.91 14.94 16.03
N VAL A 65 6.97 15.10 14.71
CA VAL A 65 6.14 14.42 13.72
C VAL A 65 6.83 13.12 13.28
N HIS A 66 6.09 12.02 13.20
CA HIS A 66 6.63 10.71 12.85
C HIS A 66 6.47 10.40 11.36
N HIS A 67 7.58 10.09 10.69
CA HIS A 67 7.64 9.74 9.28
C HIS A 67 7.91 8.24 9.08
N ILE A 68 6.94 7.52 8.50
CA ILE A 68 7.05 6.06 8.31
C ILE A 68 8.11 5.74 7.24
N LEU A 69 8.05 6.41 6.09
CA LEU A 69 8.98 6.22 4.97
C LEU A 69 10.07 7.32 4.90
N GLY A 70 10.09 8.22 5.87
CA GLY A 70 10.98 9.38 5.87
C GLY A 70 10.45 10.51 5.00
N THR A 71 11.35 11.38 4.54
CA THR A 71 10.97 12.62 3.85
C THR A 71 11.69 12.79 2.51
N ASP A 72 11.05 13.47 1.56
CA ASP A 72 11.62 13.77 0.26
C ASP A 72 12.62 14.96 0.28
N HIS A 73 13.06 15.38 -0.92
CA HIS A 73 13.96 16.52 -1.14
C HIS A 73 13.37 17.91 -0.79
N LEU A 74 12.07 17.99 -0.53
CA LEU A 74 11.36 19.18 -0.05
C LEU A 74 10.98 19.06 1.43
N GLY A 75 11.25 17.91 2.05
CA GLY A 75 10.93 17.65 3.45
C GLY A 75 9.48 17.25 3.66
N ARG A 76 8.83 16.77 2.62
CA ARG A 76 7.46 16.24 2.68
C ARG A 76 7.50 14.78 3.06
N ASP A 77 6.44 14.32 3.72
CA ASP A 77 6.27 12.91 4.04
C ASP A 77 6.21 12.04 2.78
N LEU A 78 6.90 10.90 2.81
CA LEU A 78 6.94 9.93 1.70
C LEU A 78 5.84 8.86 1.77
N TRP A 79 5.14 8.76 2.91
CA TRP A 79 4.08 7.79 3.17
C TRP A 79 2.74 8.27 2.60
#